data_AF-A0A358J0F5-F1
#
_entry.id   AF-A0A358J0F5-F1
#
_cell.length_a   1.000
_cell.length_b   1.000
_cell.length_c   1.000
_cell.angle_alpha   90.00
_cell.angle_beta   90.00
_cell.angle_gamma   90.00
#
_symmetry.space_group_name_H-M   'P 1'
#
loop_
_entity.id
_entity.type
_entity.pdbx_description
1 polymer ?
#
loop_
_entity_poly.entity_id
_entity_poly.type
_entity_poly.pdbx_seq_one_letter_code
_entity_poly.pdbx_strand_id
1 'polypeptide(L)'
;FRGYTIVDPSTVLTTHLTEILKENMAELLSYAEVQKLLKELKGEEQKLVEELIPSVVTVTTLQRVLQALLREKVSIRDLPAILEGLAEAAPHTTSVSTLVEHVRSRLARQLCWQHKADDGALPIVTLSPEWEQAFADSLVGAGEDKQLAMAPSKLQDFIRAVRDVFERAAMTGENPVLLTGPQVRPYVRSIIERFRGQTVVMSQNEIHPKARLRTVGSV
;
A
#
# COMPACT_ATOMS: atom_id res chain seq x y z
N PHE A 1 37.93 -3.38 10.42
CA PHE A 1 36.93 -3.66 9.37
C PHE A 1 36.18 -2.36 9.07
N ARG A 2 36.25 -1.82 7.84
CA ARG A 2 35.68 -0.50 7.45
C ARG A 2 34.16 -0.51 7.17
N GLY A 3 33.41 -1.51 7.65
CA GLY A 3 31.95 -1.54 7.52
C GLY A 3 31.37 -1.71 6.11
N TYR A 4 32.17 -2.14 5.12
CA TYR A 4 31.66 -2.40 3.76
C TYR A 4 31.04 -3.79 3.65
N THR A 5 29.89 -3.87 2.97
CA THR A 5 29.26 -5.13 2.55
C THR A 5 29.82 -5.55 1.20
N ILE A 6 30.53 -6.68 1.14
CA ILE A 6 31.02 -7.26 -0.11
C ILE A 6 29.88 -8.07 -0.72
N VAL A 7 29.47 -7.72 -1.94
CA VAL A 7 28.38 -8.37 -2.68
C VAL A 7 28.95 -8.91 -3.99
N ASP A 8 28.75 -10.20 -4.26
CA ASP A 8 29.21 -10.81 -5.50
C ASP A 8 28.32 -10.42 -6.70
N PRO A 9 28.83 -10.51 -7.95
CA PRO A 9 28.05 -10.13 -9.13
C PRO A 9 26.74 -10.89 -9.33
N SER A 10 26.67 -12.15 -8.89
CA SER A 10 25.44 -12.95 -9.02
C SER A 10 24.36 -12.46 -8.06
N THR A 11 24.74 -12.10 -6.82
CA THR A 11 23.85 -11.48 -5.85
C THR A 11 23.33 -10.13 -6.38
N VAL A 12 24.18 -9.31 -6.99
CA VAL A 12 23.75 -8.05 -7.63
C VAL A 12 22.68 -8.31 -8.69
N LEU A 13 22.91 -9.27 -9.59
CA LEU A 13 21.94 -9.63 -10.64
C LEU A 13 20.63 -10.16 -10.06
N THR A 14 20.68 -11.03 -9.05
CA THR A 14 19.50 -11.58 -8.40
C THR A 14 18.69 -10.51 -7.67
N THR A 15 19.34 -9.60 -6.94
CA THR A 15 18.66 -8.49 -6.27
C THR A 15 18.02 -7.55 -7.30
N HIS A 16 18.73 -7.22 -8.37
CA HIS A 16 18.19 -6.37 -9.44
C HIS A 16 16.97 -7.00 -10.11
N LEU A 17 17.05 -8.29 -10.48
CA LEU A 17 15.92 -9.02 -11.05
C LEU A 17 14.73 -9.08 -10.08
N THR A 18 15.01 -9.28 -8.80
CA THR A 18 13.96 -9.32 -7.76
C THR A 18 13.21 -7.99 -7.68
N GLU A 19 13.90 -6.85 -7.74
CA GLU A 19 13.25 -5.53 -7.73
C GLU A 19 12.44 -5.28 -9.00
N ILE A 20 12.96 -5.66 -10.18
CA ILE A 20 12.18 -5.58 -11.44
C ILE A 20 10.89 -6.41 -11.32
N LEU A 21 10.98 -7.64 -10.81
CA LEU A 21 9.81 -8.50 -10.65
C LEU A 21 8.79 -7.88 -9.69
N LYS A 22 9.24 -7.35 -8.54
CA LYS A 22 8.35 -6.68 -7.58
C LYS A 22 7.66 -5.46 -8.18
N GLU A 23 8.36 -4.68 -8.99
CA GLU A 23 7.79 -3.50 -9.67
C GLU A 23 6.71 -3.88 -10.69
N ASN A 24 6.82 -5.05 -11.32
CA ASN A 24 5.89 -5.52 -12.35
C ASN A 24 4.91 -6.60 -11.87
N MET A 25 4.92 -6.94 -10.56
CA MET A 25 4.14 -8.06 -10.01
C MET A 25 2.64 -7.95 -10.29
N ALA A 26 2.09 -6.74 -10.26
CA ALA A 26 0.68 -6.51 -10.53
C ALA A 26 0.29 -6.87 -11.99
N GLU A 27 1.19 -6.67 -12.94
CA GLU A 27 0.96 -7.00 -14.35
C GLU A 27 1.10 -8.50 -14.61
N LEU A 28 2.00 -9.16 -13.87
CA LEU A 28 2.21 -10.61 -13.93
C LEU A 28 1.02 -11.40 -13.33
N LEU A 29 0.22 -10.77 -12.46
CA LEU A 29 -0.95 -11.40 -11.85
C LEU A 29 -2.12 -11.46 -12.85
N SER A 30 -2.12 -12.51 -13.67
CA SER A 30 -3.19 -12.79 -14.62
C SER A 30 -4.43 -13.41 -13.95
N TYR A 31 -5.55 -13.44 -14.68
CA TYR A 31 -6.77 -14.12 -14.25
C TYR A 31 -6.52 -15.61 -13.93
N ALA A 32 -5.67 -16.28 -14.73
CA ALA A 32 -5.33 -17.68 -14.53
C ALA A 32 -4.51 -17.89 -13.25
N GLU A 33 -3.63 -16.96 -12.90
CA GLU A 33 -2.87 -17.03 -11.64
C GLU A 33 -3.79 -16.83 -10.43
N VAL A 34 -4.74 -15.89 -10.49
CA VAL A 34 -5.75 -15.73 -9.43
C VAL A 34 -6.57 -17.00 -9.25
N GLN A 35 -7.00 -17.64 -10.34
CA GLN A 35 -7.72 -18.91 -10.31
C GLN A 35 -6.89 -20.04 -9.68
N LYS A 36 -5.58 -20.09 -9.93
CA LYS A 36 -4.67 -21.06 -9.29
C LYS A 36 -4.59 -20.81 -7.78
N LEU A 37 -4.37 -19.56 -7.37
CA LEU A 37 -4.32 -19.18 -5.95
C LEU A 37 -5.60 -19.58 -5.21
N LEU A 38 -6.77 -19.35 -5.82
CA LEU A 38 -8.06 -19.75 -5.22
C LEU A 38 -8.18 -21.28 -5.07
N LYS A 39 -7.71 -22.06 -6.06
CA LYS A 39 -7.75 -23.53 -6.01
C LYS A 39 -6.79 -24.15 -4.99
N GLU A 40 -5.78 -23.41 -4.55
CA GLU A 40 -4.82 -23.87 -3.53
C GLU A 40 -5.37 -23.77 -2.10
N LEU A 41 -6.42 -22.96 -1.89
CA LEU A 41 -7.13 -22.86 -0.61
C LEU A 41 -7.85 -24.17 -0.27
N LYS A 42 -7.99 -24.46 1.03
CA LYS A 42 -8.55 -25.73 1.52
C LYS A 42 -9.48 -25.53 2.70
N GLY A 43 -10.38 -26.49 2.90
CA GLY A 43 -11.26 -26.51 4.07
C GLY A 43 -12.23 -25.32 4.09
N GLU A 44 -12.29 -24.61 5.22
CA GLU A 44 -13.19 -23.47 5.41
C GLU A 44 -12.87 -22.29 4.47
N GLU A 45 -11.60 -22.11 4.10
CA GLU A 45 -11.19 -21.04 3.17
C GLU A 45 -11.79 -21.26 1.77
N GLN A 46 -11.87 -22.52 1.33
CA GLN A 46 -12.48 -22.88 0.05
C GLN A 46 -14.00 -22.64 0.08
N LYS A 47 -14.67 -22.90 1.21
CA LYS A 47 -16.09 -22.57 1.37
C LYS A 47 -16.34 -21.07 1.29
N LEU A 48 -15.48 -20.26 1.90
CA LEU A 48 -15.55 -18.80 1.78
C LEU A 48 -15.46 -18.37 0.31
N VAL A 49 -14.59 -18.99 -0.50
CA VAL A 49 -14.50 -18.70 -1.93
C VAL A 49 -15.80 -19.02 -2.66
N GLU A 50 -16.41 -20.18 -2.37
CA GLU A 50 -17.66 -20.62 -3.00
C GLU A 50 -18.86 -19.72 -2.63
N GLU A 51 -18.90 -19.20 -1.41
CA GLU A 51 -19.92 -18.26 -0.96
C GLU A 51 -19.69 -16.85 -1.54
N LEU A 52 -18.44 -16.40 -1.61
CA LEU A 52 -18.07 -15.06 -2.02
C LEU A 52 -18.08 -14.87 -3.55
N ILE A 53 -17.61 -15.86 -4.31
CA ILE A 53 -17.36 -15.77 -5.75
C ILE A 53 -18.23 -16.78 -6.51
N PRO A 54 -19.05 -16.36 -7.51
CA PRO A 54 -19.19 -15.00 -8.04
C PRO A 54 -20.27 -14.16 -7.33
N SER A 55 -20.89 -14.68 -6.27
CA SER A 55 -22.14 -14.17 -5.69
C SER A 55 -22.04 -12.74 -5.14
N VAL A 56 -20.96 -12.42 -4.44
CA VAL A 56 -20.72 -11.11 -3.81
C VAL A 56 -19.72 -10.30 -4.64
N VAL A 57 -18.64 -10.94 -5.09
CA VAL A 57 -17.65 -10.33 -6.00
C VAL A 57 -17.26 -11.28 -7.12
N THR A 58 -16.88 -10.72 -8.26
CA THR A 58 -16.33 -11.50 -9.37
C THR A 58 -14.83 -11.76 -9.19
N VAL A 59 -14.32 -12.82 -9.83
CA VAL A 59 -12.88 -13.10 -9.90
C VAL A 59 -12.11 -11.91 -10.48
N THR A 60 -12.69 -11.21 -11.46
CA THR A 60 -12.10 -9.99 -12.04
C THR A 60 -11.97 -8.87 -11.01
N THR A 61 -12.96 -8.71 -10.12
CA THR A 61 -12.90 -7.71 -9.04
C THR A 61 -11.81 -8.08 -8.04
N LEU A 62 -11.74 -9.34 -7.61
CA LEU A 62 -10.66 -9.84 -6.77
C LEU A 62 -9.29 -9.61 -7.42
N GLN A 63 -9.13 -9.93 -8.71
CA GLN A 63 -7.90 -9.69 -9.44
C GLN A 63 -7.50 -8.21 -9.37
N ARG A 64 -8.42 -7.28 -9.63
CA ARG A 64 -8.13 -5.84 -9.57
C ARG A 64 -7.70 -5.38 -8.17
N VAL A 65 -8.30 -5.93 -7.12
CA VAL A 65 -7.92 -5.67 -5.72
C VAL A 65 -6.52 -6.21 -5.43
N LEU A 66 -6.24 -7.47 -5.75
CA LEU A 66 -4.91 -8.09 -5.56
C LEU A 66 -3.82 -7.35 -6.34
N GLN A 67 -4.11 -6.94 -7.58
CA GLN A 67 -3.19 -6.13 -8.38
C GLN A 67 -2.92 -4.77 -7.73
N ALA A 68 -3.94 -4.10 -7.19
CA ALA A 68 -3.75 -2.82 -6.50
C ALA A 68 -2.89 -2.97 -5.23
N LEU A 69 -3.11 -4.03 -4.44
CA LEU A 69 -2.24 -4.37 -3.31
C LEU A 69 -0.79 -4.58 -3.75
N LEU A 70 -0.56 -5.35 -4.83
CA LEU A 70 0.78 -5.61 -5.36
C LEU A 70 1.48 -4.35 -5.92
N ARG A 71 0.76 -3.42 -6.55
CA ARG A 71 1.32 -2.12 -7.00
C ARG A 71 1.87 -1.31 -5.83
N GLU A 72 1.27 -1.47 -4.66
CA GLU A 72 1.73 -0.85 -3.41
C GLU A 72 2.68 -1.75 -2.60
N LYS A 73 3.18 -2.83 -3.21
CA LYS A 73 4.09 -3.81 -2.61
C LYS A 73 3.54 -4.47 -1.34
N VAL A 74 2.22 -4.57 -1.23
CA VAL A 74 1.54 -5.31 -0.17
C VAL A 74 1.51 -6.79 -0.52
N SER A 75 1.99 -7.63 0.40
CA SER A 75 1.97 -9.08 0.19
C SER A 75 0.54 -9.61 0.16
N ILE A 76 0.22 -10.42 -0.84
CA ILE A 76 -1.06 -11.12 -0.98
C ILE A 76 -1.02 -12.58 -0.50
N ARG A 77 0.00 -12.93 0.29
CA ARG A 77 0.18 -14.30 0.80
C ARG A 77 -0.89 -14.71 1.80
N ASP A 78 -1.39 -13.75 2.58
CA ASP A 78 -2.54 -13.94 3.45
C ASP A 78 -3.84 -13.74 2.66
N LEU A 79 -4.05 -14.62 1.66
CA LEU A 79 -5.24 -14.59 0.81
C LEU A 79 -6.54 -14.78 1.61
N PRO A 80 -6.61 -15.63 2.64
CA PRO A 80 -7.80 -15.73 3.50
C PRO A 80 -8.19 -14.38 4.13
N ALA A 81 -7.24 -13.65 4.73
CA ALA A 81 -7.54 -12.35 5.33
C ALA A 81 -8.00 -11.31 4.31
N ILE A 82 -7.51 -11.39 3.06
CA ILE A 82 -7.96 -10.56 1.94
C ILE A 82 -9.39 -10.89 1.54
N LEU A 83 -9.73 -12.17 1.43
CA LEU A 83 -11.07 -12.63 1.09
C LEU A 83 -12.09 -12.24 2.17
N GLU A 84 -11.74 -12.38 3.45
CA GLU A 84 -12.56 -11.88 4.56
C GLU A 84 -12.79 -10.37 4.47
N GLY A 85 -11.73 -9.59 4.22
CA GLY A 85 -11.85 -8.14 4.06
C GLY A 85 -12.73 -7.75 2.87
N LEU A 86 -12.69 -8.52 1.77
CA LEU A 86 -13.60 -8.33 0.65
C LEU A 86 -15.04 -8.69 1.00
N ALA A 87 -15.26 -9.79 1.73
CA ALA A 87 -16.59 -10.21 2.17
C ALA A 87 -17.27 -9.17 3.07
N GLU A 88 -16.48 -8.49 3.92
CA GLU A 88 -16.95 -7.40 4.78
C GLU A 88 -17.32 -6.14 3.97
N ALA A 89 -16.49 -5.77 2.99
CA ALA A 89 -16.62 -4.49 2.29
C ALA A 89 -17.60 -4.54 1.08
N ALA A 90 -17.57 -5.61 0.30
CA ALA A 90 -18.25 -5.72 -0.98
C ALA A 90 -19.79 -5.57 -0.94
N PRO A 91 -20.50 -5.98 0.13
CA PRO A 91 -21.93 -5.70 0.25
C PRO A 91 -22.29 -4.21 0.29
N HIS A 92 -21.31 -3.34 0.58
CA HIS A 92 -21.52 -1.91 0.78
C HIS A 92 -20.95 -1.02 -0.34
N THR A 93 -20.10 -1.56 -1.21
CA THR A 93 -19.41 -0.78 -2.25
C THR A 93 -18.96 -1.67 -3.41
N THR A 94 -19.00 -1.11 -4.62
CA THR A 94 -18.45 -1.75 -5.82
C THR A 94 -17.11 -1.15 -6.24
N SER A 95 -16.68 -0.06 -5.61
CA SER A 95 -15.41 0.59 -5.89
C SER A 95 -14.24 -0.27 -5.45
N VAL A 96 -13.43 -0.67 -6.43
CA VAL A 96 -12.15 -1.34 -6.18
C VAL A 96 -11.25 -0.51 -5.25
N SER A 97 -11.27 0.82 -5.36
CA SER A 97 -10.48 1.68 -4.47
C SER A 97 -10.92 1.52 -3.02
N THR A 98 -12.23 1.58 -2.75
CA THR A 98 -12.78 1.42 -1.39
C THR A 98 -12.52 0.02 -0.85
N LEU A 99 -12.69 -1.01 -1.69
CA LEU A 99 -12.39 -2.40 -1.34
C LEU A 99 -10.92 -2.57 -0.95
N VAL A 100 -9.99 -1.98 -1.71
CA VAL A 100 -8.55 -2.02 -1.42
C VAL A 100 -8.25 -1.35 -0.08
N GLU A 101 -8.77 -0.14 0.17
CA GLU A 101 -8.54 0.56 1.45
C GLU A 101 -9.06 -0.26 2.65
N HIS A 102 -10.21 -0.91 2.51
CA HIS A 102 -10.74 -1.79 3.56
C HIS A 102 -9.88 -3.05 3.75
N VAL A 103 -9.45 -3.70 2.66
CA VAL A 103 -8.56 -4.87 2.76
C VAL A 103 -7.22 -4.48 3.38
N ARG A 104 -6.70 -3.29 3.07
CA ARG A 104 -5.45 -2.79 3.67
C ARG A 104 -5.59 -2.56 5.18
N SER A 105 -6.71 -2.01 5.66
CA SER A 105 -6.95 -1.83 7.09
C SER A 105 -7.00 -3.17 7.84
N ARG A 106 -7.63 -4.19 7.23
CA ARG A 106 -7.61 -5.59 7.69
C ARG A 106 -6.18 -6.15 7.78
N LEU A 107 -5.31 -5.76 6.85
CA LEU A 107 -3.89 -6.17 6.80
C LEU A 107 -2.96 -5.28 7.67
N ALA A 108 -3.48 -4.43 8.54
CA ALA A 108 -2.70 -3.49 9.38
C ALA A 108 -1.50 -4.16 10.09
N ARG A 109 -1.72 -5.36 10.66
CA ARG A 109 -0.63 -6.11 11.33
C ARG A 109 0.51 -6.45 10.38
N GLN A 110 0.17 -6.94 9.18
CA GLN A 110 1.15 -7.30 8.16
C GLN A 110 1.91 -6.05 7.69
N LEU A 111 1.19 -4.96 7.40
CA LEU A 111 1.78 -3.71 6.94
C LEU A 111 2.75 -3.11 7.97
N CYS A 112 2.33 -3.03 9.24
CA CYS A 112 3.23 -2.56 10.30
C CYS A 112 4.45 -3.47 10.48
N TRP A 113 4.29 -4.79 10.38
CA TRP A 113 5.41 -5.72 10.49
C TRP A 113 6.39 -5.62 9.33
N GLN A 114 5.89 -5.41 8.11
CA GLN A 114 6.70 -5.30 6.90
C GLN A 114 7.60 -4.04 6.91
N HIS A 115 7.18 -2.99 7.62
CA HIS A 115 7.85 -1.68 7.60
C HIS A 115 8.48 -1.25 8.92
N LYS A 116 8.47 -2.11 9.95
CA LYS A 116 9.18 -1.82 11.20
C LYS A 116 10.70 -1.81 10.97
N ALA A 117 11.39 -0.94 11.70
CA ALA A 117 12.84 -0.94 11.81
C ALA A 117 13.34 -2.05 12.76
N ASP A 118 14.65 -2.23 12.82
CA ASP A 118 15.31 -3.27 13.63
C ASP A 118 15.04 -3.11 15.14
N ASP A 119 14.78 -1.89 15.60
CA ASP A 119 14.38 -1.59 16.98
C ASP A 119 12.92 -1.98 17.29
N GLY A 120 12.18 -2.46 16.29
CA GLY A 120 10.78 -2.84 16.36
C GLY A 120 9.79 -1.68 16.26
N ALA A 121 10.24 -0.42 16.14
CA ALA A 121 9.36 0.71 15.87
C ALA A 121 9.04 0.79 14.37
N LEU A 122 7.86 1.31 14.03
CA LEU A 122 7.52 1.74 12.69
C LEU A 122 7.95 3.21 12.53
N PRO A 123 9.04 3.50 11.78
CA PRO A 123 9.42 4.87 11.48
C PRO A 123 8.38 5.51 10.55
N ILE A 124 7.88 6.68 10.93
CA ILE A 124 6.86 7.40 10.16
C ILE A 124 7.27 8.84 9.87
N VAL A 125 6.92 9.29 8.67
CA VAL A 125 6.79 10.71 8.35
C VAL A 125 5.30 11.01 8.29
N THR A 126 4.83 11.98 9.05
CA THR A 126 3.41 12.36 9.05
C THR A 126 3.11 13.36 7.95
N LEU A 127 1.92 13.27 7.35
CA LEU A 127 1.36 14.36 6.56
C LEU A 127 0.84 15.43 7.51
N SER A 128 1.21 16.70 7.30
CA SER A 128 0.71 17.77 8.17
C SER A 128 -0.79 17.99 8.00
N PRO A 129 -1.47 18.54 9.02
CA PRO A 129 -2.89 18.90 8.93
C PRO A 129 -3.19 19.84 7.75
N GLU A 130 -2.29 20.76 7.42
CA GLU A 130 -2.45 21.67 6.28
C GLU A 130 -2.48 20.93 4.95
N TRP A 131 -1.60 19.92 4.78
CA TRP A 131 -1.63 19.07 3.59
C TRP A 131 -2.83 18.13 3.59
N GLU A 132 -3.20 17.54 4.71
CA GLU A 132 -4.42 16.72 4.80
C GLU A 132 -5.65 17.52 4.35
N GLN A 133 -5.80 18.75 4.85
CA GLN A 133 -6.88 19.64 4.45
C GLN A 133 -6.76 20.03 2.96
N ALA A 134 -5.57 20.38 2.48
CA ALA A 134 -5.37 20.75 1.08
C ALA A 134 -5.73 19.61 0.11
N PHE A 135 -5.40 18.36 0.45
CA PHE A 135 -5.84 17.20 -0.31
C PHE A 135 -7.35 17.04 -0.22
N ALA A 136 -7.94 17.07 0.98
CA ALA A 136 -9.37 16.91 1.19
C ALA A 136 -10.21 17.94 0.42
N ASP A 137 -9.83 19.22 0.45
CA ASP A 137 -10.49 20.31 -0.27
C ASP A 137 -10.35 20.18 -1.79
N SER A 138 -9.28 19.52 -2.25
CA SER A 138 -9.02 19.28 -3.66
C SER A 138 -9.72 18.02 -4.20
N LEU A 139 -10.42 17.25 -3.35
CA LEU A 139 -11.20 16.10 -3.81
C LEU A 139 -12.55 16.56 -4.35
N VAL A 140 -12.76 16.39 -5.66
CA VAL A 140 -13.99 16.78 -6.35
C VAL A 140 -14.71 15.53 -6.84
N GLY A 141 -16.04 15.52 -6.78
CA GLY A 141 -16.90 14.40 -7.16
C GLY A 141 -17.62 13.80 -5.95
N ALA A 142 -18.50 12.83 -6.23
CA ALA A 142 -19.30 12.15 -5.22
C ALA A 142 -18.93 10.67 -5.13
N GLY A 143 -18.96 10.13 -3.91
CA GLY A 143 -18.77 8.69 -3.67
C GLY A 143 -17.51 8.13 -4.32
N GLU A 144 -17.72 7.19 -5.24
CA GLU A 144 -16.68 6.38 -5.90
C GLU A 144 -15.94 7.12 -7.04
N ASP A 145 -16.47 8.25 -7.53
CA ASP A 145 -15.91 9.05 -8.64
C ASP A 145 -15.04 10.23 -8.18
N LYS A 146 -14.64 10.26 -6.90
CA LYS A 146 -13.80 11.34 -6.37
C LYS A 146 -12.43 11.37 -7.06
N GLN A 147 -12.07 12.53 -7.58
CA GLN A 147 -10.79 12.80 -8.24
C GLN A 147 -10.04 13.94 -7.55
N LEU A 148 -8.71 13.87 -7.58
CA LEU A 148 -7.85 14.92 -7.06
C LEU A 148 -7.72 16.06 -8.07
N ALA A 149 -8.33 17.21 -7.77
CA ALA A 149 -8.29 18.45 -8.55
C ALA A 149 -7.42 19.51 -7.86
N MET A 150 -6.16 19.17 -7.57
CA MET A 150 -5.19 20.09 -6.94
C MET A 150 -4.48 20.94 -8.00
N ALA A 151 -4.29 22.23 -7.71
CA ALA A 151 -3.52 23.12 -8.59
C ALA A 151 -2.08 22.61 -8.80
N PRO A 152 -1.53 22.63 -10.03
CA PRO A 152 -0.19 22.11 -10.30
C PRO A 152 0.92 22.72 -9.45
N SER A 153 0.83 24.02 -9.11
CA SER A 153 1.79 24.69 -8.24
C SER A 153 1.81 24.10 -6.82
N LYS A 154 0.63 23.93 -6.20
CA LYS A 154 0.50 23.27 -4.89
C LYS A 154 1.03 21.84 -4.93
N LEU A 155 0.76 21.11 -6.00
CA LEU A 155 1.28 19.74 -6.16
C LEU A 155 2.82 19.72 -6.22
N GLN A 156 3.43 20.69 -6.91
CA GLN A 156 4.90 20.83 -6.94
C GLN A 156 5.47 21.20 -5.56
N ASP A 157 4.78 22.04 -4.79
CA ASP A 157 5.16 22.35 -3.41
C ASP A 157 5.12 21.11 -2.52
N PHE A 158 4.07 20.30 -2.64
CA PHE A 158 3.95 19.02 -1.93
C PHE A 158 5.10 18.07 -2.29
N ILE A 159 5.37 17.89 -3.59
CA ILE A 159 6.46 17.01 -4.07
C ILE A 159 7.81 17.46 -3.51
N ARG A 160 8.09 18.76 -3.48
CA ARG A 160 9.32 19.32 -2.90
C ARG A 160 9.40 19.04 -1.40
N ALA A 161 8.34 19.34 -0.65
CA ALA A 161 8.29 19.10 0.79
C ALA A 161 8.54 17.62 1.14
N VAL A 162 7.86 16.69 0.45
CA VAL A 162 8.08 15.25 0.62
C VAL A 162 9.52 14.86 0.30
N ARG A 163 10.08 15.37 -0.81
CA ARG A 163 11.46 15.03 -1.20
C ARG A 163 12.45 15.42 -0.13
N ASP A 164 12.35 16.65 0.36
CA ASP A 164 13.28 17.20 1.35
C ASP A 164 13.22 16.42 2.67
N VAL A 165 12.01 16.08 3.15
CA VAL A 165 11.83 15.31 4.40
C VAL A 165 12.40 13.90 4.28
N PHE A 166 12.09 13.20 3.18
CA PHE A 166 12.58 11.83 2.96
C PHE A 166 14.09 11.77 2.68
N GLU A 167 14.67 12.78 2.05
CA GLU A 167 16.13 12.88 1.91
C GLU A 167 16.82 13.06 3.26
N ARG A 168 16.30 13.93 4.13
CA ARG A 168 16.83 14.06 5.50
C ARG A 168 16.73 12.76 6.29
N ALA A 169 15.62 12.04 6.18
CA ALA A 169 15.46 10.74 6.83
C ALA A 169 16.48 9.71 6.29
N ALA A 170 16.68 9.67 4.97
CA ALA A 170 17.66 8.77 4.36
C ALA A 170 19.11 9.08 4.80
N MET A 171 19.47 10.36 4.98
CA MET A 171 20.78 10.76 5.49
C MET A 171 21.06 10.24 6.91
N THR A 172 20.00 10.01 7.71
CA THR A 172 20.11 9.40 9.05
C THR A 172 19.94 7.88 9.03
N GLY A 173 19.88 7.26 7.85
CA GLY A 173 19.68 5.81 7.70
C GLY A 173 18.24 5.33 7.95
N GLU A 174 17.28 6.25 8.01
CA GLU A 174 15.87 5.93 8.22
C GLU A 174 15.17 5.66 6.88
N ASN A 175 14.26 4.69 6.88
CA ASN A 175 13.36 4.42 5.75
C ASN A 175 11.90 4.43 6.21
N PRO A 176 11.34 5.61 6.49
CA PRO A 176 10.00 5.74 7.05
C PRO A 176 8.89 5.48 6.04
N VAL A 177 7.71 5.14 6.53
CA VAL A 177 6.47 5.22 5.73
C VAL A 177 5.88 6.64 5.82
N LEU A 178 5.18 7.09 4.77
CA LEU A 178 4.37 8.31 4.83
C LEU A 178 3.01 7.96 5.44
N LEU A 179 2.69 8.52 6.61
CA LEU A 179 1.43 8.31 7.31
C LEU A 179 0.45 9.44 6.98
N THR A 180 -0.76 9.10 6.55
CA THR A 180 -1.82 10.06 6.18
C THR A 180 -3.17 9.70 6.80
N GLY A 181 -4.12 10.62 6.74
CA GLY A 181 -5.54 10.32 6.95
C GLY A 181 -6.10 9.31 5.92
N PRO A 182 -7.07 8.46 6.30
CA PRO A 182 -7.64 7.44 5.41
C PRO A 182 -8.27 8.00 4.13
N GLN A 183 -8.91 9.17 4.21
CA GLN A 183 -9.63 9.76 3.06
C GLN A 183 -8.70 10.21 1.93
N VAL A 184 -7.47 10.61 2.26
CA VAL A 184 -6.52 11.19 1.30
C VAL A 184 -5.45 10.19 0.86
N ARG A 185 -5.28 9.08 1.59
CA ARG A 185 -4.23 8.07 1.36
C ARG A 185 -4.11 7.58 -0.09
N PRO A 186 -5.18 7.11 -0.78
CA PRO A 186 -5.05 6.62 -2.16
C PRO A 186 -4.61 7.73 -3.12
N TYR A 187 -5.07 8.97 -2.89
CA TYR A 187 -4.69 10.12 -3.70
C TYR A 187 -3.24 10.54 -3.47
N VAL A 188 -2.80 10.59 -2.20
CA VAL A 188 -1.41 10.84 -1.86
C VAL A 188 -0.51 9.77 -2.49
N ARG A 189 -0.86 8.48 -2.34
CA ARG A 189 -0.13 7.37 -2.97
C ARG A 189 -0.01 7.53 -4.49
N SER A 190 -1.09 7.91 -5.18
CA SER A 190 -1.10 8.12 -6.64
C SER A 190 -0.13 9.22 -7.12
N ILE A 191 0.21 10.17 -6.24
CA ILE A 191 1.19 11.22 -6.49
C ILE A 191 2.60 10.72 -6.15
N ILE A 192 2.78 10.13 -4.96
CA ILE A 192 4.06 9.61 -4.48
C ILE A 192 4.64 8.57 -5.45
N GLU A 193 3.80 7.69 -6.00
CA GLU A 193 4.23 6.61 -6.90
C GLU A 193 5.00 7.12 -8.12
N ARG A 194 4.68 8.32 -8.61
CA ARG A 194 5.27 8.90 -9.84
C ARG A 194 6.72 9.35 -9.68
N PHE A 195 7.17 9.61 -8.45
CA PHE A 195 8.51 10.16 -8.21
C PHE A 195 9.30 9.50 -7.07
N ARG A 196 8.63 8.82 -6.14
CA ARG A 196 9.23 7.92 -5.14
C ARG A 196 8.40 6.64 -5.05
N GLY A 197 8.39 5.84 -6.12
CA GLY A 197 7.61 4.58 -6.20
C GLY A 197 7.86 3.60 -5.05
N GLN A 198 9.07 3.63 -4.47
CA GLN A 198 9.51 2.82 -3.33
C GLN A 198 8.95 3.28 -1.98
N THR A 199 8.50 4.53 -1.86
CA THR A 199 7.94 5.07 -0.61
C THR A 199 6.55 4.49 -0.38
N VAL A 200 6.39 3.85 0.78
CA VAL A 200 5.10 3.29 1.21
C VAL A 200 4.28 4.39 1.86
N VAL A 201 3.01 4.48 1.47
CA VAL A 201 2.02 5.41 2.01
C VAL A 201 0.98 4.60 2.78
N MET A 202 0.89 4.84 4.08
CA MET A 202 -0.04 4.17 4.99
C MET A 202 -1.11 5.13 5.49
N SER A 203 -2.31 4.62 5.71
CA SER A 203 -3.35 5.36 6.43
C SER A 203 -3.27 5.11 7.94
N GLN A 204 -3.82 6.03 8.73
CA GLN A 204 -4.00 5.82 10.16
C GLN A 204 -4.80 4.53 10.48
N ASN A 205 -5.73 4.12 9.62
CA ASN A 205 -6.51 2.89 9.78
C ASN A 205 -5.67 1.62 9.57
N GLU A 206 -4.48 1.72 8.99
CA GLU A 206 -3.57 0.61 8.74
C GLU A 206 -2.56 0.44 9.87
N ILE A 207 -2.67 1.23 10.95
CA ILE A 207 -1.80 1.13 12.11
C ILE A 207 -2.41 0.17 13.12
N HIS A 208 -1.78 -1.00 13.26
CA HIS A 208 -2.21 -1.98 14.26
C HIS A 208 -2.05 -1.38 15.68
N PRO A 209 -3.01 -1.55 16.61
CA PRO A 209 -2.98 -0.91 17.94
C PRO A 209 -1.73 -1.20 18.79
N LYS A 210 -1.04 -2.30 18.51
CA LYS A 210 0.22 -2.70 19.19
C LYS A 210 1.49 -2.19 18.50
N ALA A 211 1.39 -1.50 17.37
CA ALA A 211 2.53 -0.98 16.66
C ALA A 211 3.14 0.20 17.43
N ARG A 212 4.45 0.17 17.67
CA ARG A 212 5.19 1.29 18.27
C ARG A 212 5.57 2.26 17.17
N LEU A 213 4.97 3.45 17.13
CA LEU A 213 5.31 4.47 16.15
C LEU A 213 6.53 5.28 16.60
N ARG A 214 7.37 5.68 15.64
CA ARG A 214 8.47 6.62 15.85
C ARG A 214 8.45 7.67 14.75
N THR A 215 8.11 8.89 15.10
CA THR A 215 8.08 10.00 14.14
C THR A 215 9.50 10.45 13.82
N VAL A 216 9.83 10.43 12.53
CA VAL A 216 11.13 10.91 12.01
C VAL A 216 11.00 12.28 11.32
N GLY A 217 9.78 12.72 11.01
CA GLY A 217 9.51 14.03 10.44
C GLY A 217 8.03 14.26 10.12
N SER A 218 7.74 15.44 9.59
CA SER A 218 6.44 15.78 9.01
C SER A 218 6.66 16.50 7.68
N VAL A 219 5.78 16.23 6.72
CA VAL A 219 5.65 16.94 5.44
C VAL A 219 4.66 18.06 5.60
#